data_AF-A0A3L5TQ02-F1
#
_entry.id   AF-A0A3L5TQ02-F1
#
_cell.length_a   1.000
_cell.length_b   1.000
_cell.length_c   1.000
_cell.angle_alpha   90.00
_cell.angle_beta   90.00
_cell.angle_gamma   90.00
#
_symmetry.space_group_name_H-M   'P 1'
#
loop_
_entity.id
_entity.type
_entity.pdbx_description
1 polymer ?
#
loop_
_entity_poly.entity_id
_entity_poly.type
_entity_poly.pdbx_seq_one_letter_code
_entity_poly.pdbx_strand_id
1 'polypeptide(L)'
;YFPIAVLPKTARSIKIKENALSSNYLSIRDIFGKYLLNGEHRVAWPGEYKIGGAKFYYSRPYNEPETLTCDGPLTEDLVLEILVQDKNPGISYEYALPIDQHEKLTTRRSDMYSWSISVTACSEPCAGGSKTVSAFCRRNHYEEVDPAFCDSKSKPETGIFSCNQNPCPPRWVPEGWRECTKKCGGGKQKRKIMCRQKHSMSIDKAVKRKFCRNLPKPIKKRPCNSHACPPRWFKGKWSKVIHIWFKGKWS
;
A
#
# COMPACT_ATOMS: atom_id res chain seq x y z
N TYR A 1 -12.83 -24.48 9.11
CA TYR A 1 -13.32 -23.86 10.35
C TYR A 1 -12.81 -22.44 10.40
N PHE A 2 -13.67 -21.47 10.69
CA PHE A 2 -13.33 -20.06 10.80
C PHE A 2 -13.75 -19.56 12.19
N PRO A 3 -12.86 -18.89 12.95
CA PRO A 3 -13.19 -18.38 14.27
C PRO A 3 -14.11 -17.16 14.19
N ILE A 4 -15.09 -17.11 15.08
CA ILE A 4 -16.11 -16.04 15.16
C ILE A 4 -15.91 -15.20 16.42
N ALA A 5 -15.89 -15.84 17.58
CA ALA A 5 -15.81 -15.17 18.86
C ALA A 5 -15.19 -16.06 19.93
N VAL A 6 -14.63 -15.44 20.96
CA VAL A 6 -14.25 -16.11 22.21
C VAL A 6 -15.37 -15.87 23.22
N LEU A 7 -15.99 -16.94 23.72
CA LEU A 7 -16.94 -16.91 24.82
C LEU A 7 -16.12 -16.97 26.12
N PRO A 8 -16.08 -15.88 26.90
CA PRO A 8 -15.24 -15.84 28.09
C PRO A 8 -15.80 -16.74 29.19
N LYS A 9 -14.90 -17.24 30.04
CA LYS A 9 -15.27 -17.86 31.31
C LYS A 9 -16.21 -16.93 32.08
N THR A 10 -17.14 -17.52 32.82
CA THR A 10 -18.25 -16.87 33.54
C THR A 10 -19.39 -16.31 32.68
N ALA A 11 -19.32 -16.40 31.35
CA ALA A 11 -20.45 -16.06 30.48
C ALA A 11 -21.67 -16.93 30.81
N ARG A 12 -22.85 -16.31 30.79
CA ARG A 12 -24.17 -16.88 31.07
C ARG A 12 -25.16 -16.50 29.98
N SER A 13 -26.33 -17.14 29.95
CA SER A 13 -27.40 -16.81 29.00
C SER A 13 -26.91 -16.69 27.55
N ILE A 14 -26.02 -17.61 27.16
CA ILE A 14 -25.41 -17.66 25.85
C ILE A 14 -26.47 -18.14 24.86
N LYS A 15 -26.67 -17.37 23.78
CA LYS A 15 -27.49 -17.79 22.64
C LYS A 15 -26.72 -17.52 21.37
N ILE A 16 -26.57 -18.54 20.54
CA ILE A 16 -25.89 -18.49 19.25
C ILE A 16 -26.87 -19.04 18.23
N LYS A 17 -27.08 -18.30 17.14
CA LYS A 17 -28.02 -18.65 16.09
C LYS A 17 -27.50 -18.21 14.73
N GLU A 18 -27.59 -19.10 13.76
CA GLU A 18 -27.34 -18.75 12.37
C GLU A 18 -28.43 -17.82 11.83
N ASN A 19 -28.07 -16.81 11.03
CA ASN A 19 -29.01 -15.79 10.57
C ASN A 19 -30.01 -16.31 9.51
N ALA A 20 -29.64 -17.35 8.78
CA ALA A 20 -30.49 -18.01 7.81
C ALA A 20 -30.12 -19.49 7.70
N LEU A 21 -31.00 -20.31 7.11
CA LEU A 21 -30.72 -21.71 6.84
C LEU A 21 -29.49 -21.85 5.92
N SER A 22 -28.54 -22.71 6.31
CA SER A 22 -27.42 -23.06 5.44
C SER A 22 -26.93 -24.50 5.69
N SER A 23 -26.00 -24.96 4.83
CA SER A 23 -25.29 -26.24 5.02
C SER A 23 -24.06 -26.11 5.92
N ASN A 24 -23.83 -24.95 6.55
CA ASN A 24 -22.73 -24.75 7.49
C ASN A 24 -23.02 -25.42 8.84
N TYR A 25 -21.98 -25.51 9.66
CA TYR A 25 -22.08 -26.07 11.01
C TYR A 25 -21.39 -25.15 12.02
N LEU A 26 -22.08 -24.82 13.11
CA LEU A 26 -21.48 -24.22 14.29
C LEU A 26 -20.50 -25.21 14.92
N SER A 27 -19.41 -24.73 15.49
CA SER A 27 -18.45 -25.57 16.20
C SER A 27 -17.93 -24.85 17.43
N ILE A 28 -17.68 -25.62 18.48
CA ILE A 28 -17.04 -25.14 19.71
C ILE A 28 -15.78 -25.94 19.93
N ARG A 29 -14.70 -25.23 20.24
CA ARG A 29 -13.45 -25.82 20.73
C ARG A 29 -12.93 -25.06 21.93
N ASP A 30 -12.02 -25.68 22.66
CA ASP A 30 -11.24 -24.98 23.67
C ASP A 30 -10.19 -24.05 23.02
N ILE A 31 -9.56 -23.21 23.84
CA ILE A 31 -8.48 -22.30 23.41
C ILE A 31 -7.22 -23.03 22.93
N PHE A 32 -7.06 -24.31 23.30
CA PHE A 32 -5.91 -25.14 22.92
C PHE A 32 -6.10 -25.89 21.59
N GLY A 33 -7.30 -25.80 21.00
CA GLY A 33 -7.59 -26.34 19.68
C GLY A 33 -8.41 -27.64 19.68
N LYS A 34 -8.81 -28.17 20.84
CA LYS A 34 -9.60 -29.40 20.95
C LYS A 34 -11.08 -29.12 20.72
N TYR A 35 -11.68 -29.78 19.73
CA TYR A 35 -13.11 -29.68 19.44
C TYR A 35 -13.96 -30.34 20.53
N LEU A 36 -14.96 -29.60 21.00
CA LEU A 36 -15.91 -30.00 22.04
C LEU A 36 -17.32 -30.20 21.49
N LEU A 37 -17.68 -29.51 20.41
CA LEU A 37 -18.93 -29.70 19.67
C LEU A 37 -18.69 -29.44 18.18
N ASN A 38 -19.01 -30.41 17.34
CA ASN A 38 -18.71 -30.44 15.89
C ASN A 38 -17.20 -30.24 15.62
N GLY A 39 -16.65 -30.95 14.64
CA GLY A 39 -15.19 -30.95 14.45
C GLY A 39 -14.70 -32.26 13.87
N GLU A 40 -13.47 -32.29 13.34
CA GLU A 40 -12.84 -33.51 12.82
C GLU A 40 -13.72 -34.28 11.81
N HIS A 41 -14.46 -33.56 10.96
CA HIS A 41 -15.42 -34.10 9.98
C HIS A 41 -16.64 -34.83 10.59
N ARG A 42 -16.94 -34.58 11.87
CA ARG A 42 -18.10 -35.13 12.58
C ARG A 42 -19.06 -34.02 12.96
N VAL A 43 -20.35 -34.31 12.76
CA VAL A 43 -21.46 -33.45 13.18
C VAL A 43 -22.22 -34.16 14.29
N ALA A 44 -22.42 -33.45 15.38
CA ALA A 44 -23.14 -33.89 16.56
C ALA A 44 -24.65 -33.93 16.28
N TRP A 45 -25.36 -34.82 16.99
CA TRP A 45 -26.82 -34.86 16.94
C TRP A 45 -27.43 -33.72 17.77
N PRO A 46 -28.63 -33.23 17.46
CA PRO A 46 -29.33 -32.30 18.35
C PRO A 46 -29.48 -32.90 19.75
N GLY A 47 -29.16 -32.12 20.78
CA GLY A 47 -29.16 -32.60 22.16
C GLY A 47 -28.39 -31.74 23.15
N GLU A 48 -28.21 -32.28 24.35
CA GLU A 48 -27.49 -31.64 25.46
C GLU A 48 -26.02 -32.08 25.48
N TYR A 49 -25.10 -31.11 25.59
CA TYR A 49 -23.66 -31.32 25.63
C TYR A 49 -23.04 -30.60 26.82
N LYS A 50 -22.13 -31.28 27.54
CA LYS A 50 -21.33 -30.65 28.60
C LYS A 50 -20.04 -30.09 28.00
N ILE A 51 -19.95 -28.76 27.92
CA ILE A 51 -18.86 -28.03 27.25
C ILE A 51 -18.50 -26.85 28.16
N GLY A 52 -17.21 -26.63 28.41
CA GLY A 52 -16.78 -25.43 29.15
C GLY A 52 -17.30 -25.35 30.58
N GLY A 53 -17.58 -26.48 31.22
CA GLY A 53 -18.21 -26.57 32.55
C GLY A 53 -19.71 -26.28 32.59
N ALA A 54 -20.36 -26.02 31.45
CA ALA A 54 -21.79 -25.74 31.37
C ALA A 54 -22.51 -26.69 30.40
N LYS A 55 -23.85 -26.69 30.48
CA LYS A 55 -24.72 -27.47 29.60
C LYS A 55 -25.15 -26.62 28.41
N PHE A 56 -24.79 -27.08 27.22
CA PHE A 56 -25.21 -26.50 25.96
C PHE A 56 -26.31 -27.34 25.33
N TYR A 57 -27.33 -26.67 24.81
CA TYR A 57 -28.38 -27.26 24.00
C TYR A 57 -28.12 -26.91 22.55
N TYR A 58 -27.79 -27.94 21.77
CA TYR A 58 -27.54 -27.84 20.35
C TYR A 58 -28.78 -28.30 19.58
N SER A 59 -29.29 -27.47 18.68
CA SER A 59 -30.49 -27.76 17.89
C SER A 59 -30.28 -27.38 16.43
N ARG A 60 -30.60 -28.32 15.54
CA ARG A 60 -30.47 -28.15 14.09
C ARG A 60 -31.64 -28.85 13.36
N PRO A 61 -32.86 -28.30 13.46
CA PRO A 61 -34.00 -28.83 12.74
C PRO A 61 -33.85 -28.59 11.23
N TYR A 62 -34.61 -29.31 10.41
CA TYR A 62 -34.50 -29.25 8.95
C TYR A 62 -35.01 -27.93 8.33
N ASN A 63 -35.84 -27.18 9.07
CA ASN A 63 -36.55 -26.00 8.59
C ASN A 63 -36.25 -24.73 9.40
N GLU A 64 -35.36 -24.78 10.39
CA GLU A 64 -34.93 -23.59 11.13
C GLU A 64 -33.39 -23.51 11.20
N PRO A 65 -32.82 -22.29 11.31
CA PRO A 65 -31.38 -22.13 11.43
C PRO A 65 -30.80 -22.84 12.65
N GLU A 66 -29.54 -23.25 12.54
CA GLU A 66 -28.81 -23.91 13.61
C GLU A 66 -28.68 -23.00 14.84
N THR A 67 -28.91 -23.58 16.02
CA THR A 67 -28.86 -22.86 17.30
C THR A 67 -28.04 -23.62 18.33
N LEU A 68 -27.37 -22.85 19.18
CA LEU A 68 -26.60 -23.34 20.30
C LEU A 68 -26.82 -22.40 21.50
N THR A 69 -27.41 -22.92 22.57
CA THR A 69 -27.79 -22.12 23.75
C THR A 69 -27.24 -22.71 25.03
N CYS A 70 -26.95 -21.87 26.02
CA CYS A 70 -26.41 -22.29 27.31
C CYS A 70 -26.73 -21.27 28.40
N ASP A 71 -27.26 -21.72 29.53
CA ASP A 71 -27.54 -20.82 30.67
C ASP A 71 -26.26 -20.39 31.41
N GLY A 72 -25.18 -21.18 31.31
CA GLY A 72 -23.89 -20.95 31.97
C GLY A 72 -23.91 -21.25 33.48
N PRO A 73 -22.95 -20.72 34.27
CA PRO A 73 -21.76 -20.01 33.82
C PRO A 73 -20.73 -20.95 33.17
N LEU A 74 -19.98 -20.44 32.20
CA LEU A 74 -18.77 -21.12 31.73
C LEU A 74 -17.69 -21.13 32.82
N THR A 75 -16.92 -22.21 32.92
CA THR A 75 -15.75 -22.31 33.80
C THR A 75 -14.44 -21.99 33.08
N GLU A 76 -14.44 -22.05 31.75
CA GLU A 76 -13.28 -21.84 30.88
C GLU A 76 -13.66 -21.04 29.63
N ASP A 77 -12.66 -20.47 28.95
CA ASP A 77 -12.85 -19.73 27.71
C ASP A 77 -13.06 -20.72 26.55
N LEU A 78 -14.07 -20.48 25.72
CA LEU A 78 -14.40 -21.30 24.57
C LEU A 78 -14.28 -20.49 23.28
N VAL A 79 -13.89 -21.14 22.19
CA VAL A 79 -13.85 -20.52 20.86
C VAL A 79 -15.03 -21.02 20.04
N LEU A 80 -15.89 -20.08 19.63
CA LEU A 80 -16.96 -20.30 18.67
C LEU A 80 -16.39 -20.20 17.25
N GLU A 81 -16.58 -21.24 16.47
CA GLU A 81 -16.16 -21.34 15.07
C GLU A 81 -17.33 -21.77 14.17
N ILE A 82 -17.16 -21.59 12.86
CA ILE A 82 -18.06 -22.13 11.84
C ILE A 82 -17.28 -22.98 10.84
N LEU A 83 -17.81 -24.16 10.54
CA LEU A 83 -17.43 -24.94 9.38
C LEU A 83 -18.26 -24.48 8.18
N VAL A 84 -17.60 -23.79 7.25
CA VAL A 84 -18.25 -23.28 6.04
C VAL A 84 -18.26 -24.37 4.96
N GLN A 85 -19.45 -24.83 4.57
CA GLN A 85 -19.69 -25.72 3.43
C GLN A 85 -20.49 -25.05 2.30
N ASP A 86 -21.21 -23.97 2.60
CA ASP A 86 -22.03 -23.18 1.69
C ASP A 86 -21.87 -21.68 2.00
N LYS A 87 -22.61 -20.80 1.32
CA LYS A 87 -22.64 -19.36 1.61
C LYS A 87 -22.95 -19.13 3.09
N ASN A 88 -22.09 -18.37 3.76
CA ASN A 88 -22.27 -18.01 5.17
C ASN A 88 -23.29 -16.86 5.30
N PRO A 89 -24.49 -17.08 5.89
CA PRO A 89 -25.50 -16.03 6.07
C PRO A 89 -25.20 -15.08 7.23
N GLY A 90 -24.13 -15.35 7.99
CA GLY A 90 -23.78 -14.68 9.22
C GLY A 90 -24.39 -15.38 10.45
N ILE A 91 -23.80 -15.10 11.61
CA ILE A 91 -24.19 -15.70 12.89
C ILE A 91 -24.47 -14.57 13.88
N SER A 92 -25.59 -14.67 14.57
CA SER A 92 -25.97 -13.84 15.71
C SER A 92 -25.58 -14.54 17.01
N TYR A 93 -24.97 -13.83 17.94
CA TYR A 93 -24.65 -14.37 19.25
C TYR A 93 -24.79 -13.31 20.35
N GLU A 94 -25.29 -13.73 21.50
CA GLU A 94 -25.43 -12.91 22.69
C GLU A 94 -25.07 -13.72 23.95
N TYR A 95 -24.56 -13.04 24.98
CA TYR A 95 -24.30 -13.63 26.29
C TYR A 95 -24.26 -12.54 27.37
N ALA A 96 -24.56 -12.93 28.60
CA ALA A 96 -24.51 -12.08 29.79
C ALA A 96 -23.24 -12.35 30.61
N LEU A 97 -22.74 -11.31 31.27
CA LEU A 97 -21.58 -11.37 32.17
C LEU A 97 -21.98 -10.86 33.56
N PRO A 98 -21.45 -11.42 34.66
CA PRO A 98 -21.72 -10.93 36.02
C PRO A 98 -21.36 -9.44 36.16
N ILE A 99 -22.12 -8.65 36.94
CA ILE A 99 -21.95 -7.18 37.01
C ILE A 99 -20.56 -6.76 37.51
N ASP A 100 -19.94 -7.48 38.46
CA ASP A 100 -18.53 -7.22 38.86
C ASP A 100 -17.53 -7.38 37.71
N GLN A 101 -17.87 -8.24 36.74
CA GLN A 101 -17.14 -8.35 35.49
C GLN A 101 -17.66 -7.41 34.42
N HIS A 102 -18.95 -7.05 34.39
CA HIS A 102 -19.45 -6.01 33.50
C HIS A 102 -18.78 -4.68 33.84
N GLU A 103 -18.62 -4.32 35.11
CA GLU A 103 -17.81 -3.18 35.53
C GLU A 103 -16.32 -3.40 35.23
N LYS A 104 -15.74 -4.60 35.41
CA LYS A 104 -14.37 -4.87 34.91
C LYS A 104 -14.26 -5.00 33.37
N LEU A 105 -15.36 -5.08 32.61
CA LEU A 105 -15.47 -5.22 31.16
C LEU A 105 -15.98 -3.94 30.48
N THR A 106 -16.59 -3.02 31.23
CA THR A 106 -16.91 -1.64 30.87
C THR A 106 -15.80 -0.70 31.34
N THR A 107 -15.14 -0.99 32.46
CA THR A 107 -13.82 -0.44 32.79
C THR A 107 -12.71 -1.05 31.91
N ARG A 108 -12.93 -2.24 31.32
CA ARG A 108 -12.21 -2.75 30.13
C ARG A 108 -12.99 -2.59 28.81
N ARG A 109 -13.96 -1.67 28.75
CA ARG A 109 -14.07 -0.77 27.61
C ARG A 109 -13.14 0.42 27.86
N SER A 110 -11.96 0.14 28.43
CA SER A 110 -10.73 0.74 27.95
C SER A 110 -10.75 0.52 26.45
N ASP A 111 -11.36 1.46 25.72
CA ASP A 111 -10.65 2.18 24.69
C ASP A 111 -9.30 1.53 24.45
N MET A 112 -9.24 0.69 23.42
CA MET A 112 -8.02 -0.03 23.12
C MET A 112 -7.05 1.02 22.59
N TYR A 113 -6.33 1.65 23.52
CA TYR A 113 -5.33 2.67 23.25
C TYR A 113 -4.10 1.94 22.74
N SER A 114 -3.81 2.15 21.47
CA SER A 114 -2.67 1.53 20.80
C SER A 114 -1.91 2.58 20.01
N TRP A 115 -0.59 2.42 19.96
CA TRP A 115 0.23 3.22 19.08
C TRP A 115 -0.01 2.81 17.63
N SER A 116 -0.35 3.80 16.80
CA SER A 116 -0.35 3.67 15.35
C SER A 116 0.84 4.44 14.79
N ILE A 117 1.47 3.89 13.75
CA ILE A 117 2.55 4.58 13.04
C ILE A 117 2.03 5.14 11.71
N SER A 118 2.45 6.35 11.40
CA SER A 118 2.35 6.93 10.07
C SER A 118 3.74 7.08 9.50
N VAL A 119 3.93 6.59 8.27
CA VAL A 119 5.22 6.61 7.59
C VAL A 119 5.04 7.37 6.29
N THR A 120 5.84 8.42 6.09
CA THR A 120 5.82 9.14 4.82
C THR A 120 6.48 8.31 3.71
N ALA A 121 6.13 8.61 2.46
CA ALA A 121 6.91 8.12 1.32
C ALA A 121 8.39 8.53 1.47
N CYS A 122 9.29 7.72 0.92
CA CYS A 122 10.71 8.07 0.89
C CYS A 122 10.92 9.27 -0.04
N SER A 123 11.72 10.24 0.38
CA SER A 123 11.99 11.46 -0.40
C SER A 123 12.62 11.18 -1.77
N GLU A 124 13.39 10.11 -1.88
CA GLU A 124 14.04 9.67 -3.11
C GLU A 124 13.70 8.20 -3.39
N PRO A 125 13.40 7.82 -4.64
CA PRO A 125 13.11 6.42 -4.99
C PRO A 125 14.35 5.52 -4.96
N CYS A 126 15.55 6.11 -4.96
CA CYS A 126 16.85 5.44 -4.99
C CYS A 126 17.96 6.44 -4.65
N ALA A 127 19.18 5.94 -4.46
CA ALA A 127 20.39 6.72 -4.15
C ALA A 127 20.32 7.49 -2.82
N GLY A 128 19.61 6.93 -1.85
CA GLY A 128 19.48 7.44 -0.49
C GLY A 128 18.47 8.58 -0.39
N GLY A 129 17.43 8.34 0.41
CA GLY A 129 16.45 9.33 0.80
C GLY A 129 16.11 9.23 2.29
N SER A 130 15.13 10.01 2.71
CA SER A 130 14.66 10.08 4.09
C SER A 130 13.16 9.85 4.13
N LYS A 131 12.68 9.13 5.15
CA LYS A 131 11.27 8.97 5.48
C LYS A 131 11.05 9.40 6.93
N THR A 132 9.89 9.98 7.21
CA THR A 132 9.51 10.40 8.55
C THR A 132 8.53 9.37 9.11
N VAL A 133 8.82 8.89 10.33
CA VAL A 133 7.95 7.98 11.08
C VAL A 133 7.39 8.75 12.27
N SER A 134 6.08 8.87 12.33
CA SER A 134 5.34 9.51 13.42
C SER A 134 4.45 8.48 14.12
N ALA A 135 4.28 8.63 15.43
CA ALA A 135 3.45 7.73 16.23
C ALA A 135 2.28 8.51 16.83
N PHE A 136 1.08 7.96 16.69
CA PHE A 136 -0.17 8.55 17.18
C PHE A 136 -0.87 7.55 18.09
N CYS A 137 -1.25 7.99 19.28
CA CYS A 137 -2.06 7.17 20.17
C CYS A 137 -3.48 7.14 19.63
N ARG A 138 -4.04 5.95 19.45
CA ARG A 138 -5.41 5.80 18.94
C ARG A 138 -6.27 4.95 19.85
N ARG A 139 -7.48 5.43 20.11
CA ARG A 139 -8.58 4.69 20.73
C ARG A 139 -9.24 3.80 19.69
N ASN A 140 -9.34 2.51 20.00
CA ASN A 140 -9.97 1.49 19.14
C ASN A 140 -9.38 1.44 17.71
N HIS A 141 -8.11 1.82 17.53
CA HIS A 141 -7.39 1.95 16.23
C HIS A 141 -7.82 3.08 15.28
N TYR A 142 -8.86 3.87 15.59
CA TYR A 142 -9.40 4.87 14.66
C TYR A 142 -9.25 6.31 15.16
N GLU A 143 -9.62 6.58 16.40
CA GLU A 143 -9.69 7.93 16.93
C GLU A 143 -8.35 8.32 17.56
N GLU A 144 -7.71 9.37 17.03
CA GLU A 144 -6.49 9.91 17.63
C GLU A 144 -6.81 10.62 18.94
N VAL A 145 -6.06 10.27 19.98
CA VAL A 145 -6.23 10.81 21.34
C VAL A 145 -4.88 11.29 21.89
N ASP A 146 -4.92 11.88 23.08
CA ASP A 146 -3.70 12.31 23.75
C ASP A 146 -2.69 11.14 23.91
N PRO A 147 -1.40 11.35 23.58
CA PRO A 147 -0.33 10.37 23.78
C PRO A 147 -0.29 9.73 25.17
N ALA A 148 -0.75 10.42 26.22
CA ALA A 148 -0.75 9.94 27.60
C ALA A 148 -1.66 8.71 27.83
N PHE A 149 -2.66 8.46 26.96
CA PHE A 149 -3.53 7.29 27.08
C PHE A 149 -2.86 5.99 26.61
N CYS A 150 -1.79 6.07 25.81
CA CYS A 150 -1.02 4.92 25.38
C CYS A 150 0.19 4.67 26.29
N ASP A 151 0.59 3.41 26.45
CA ASP A 151 1.77 3.08 27.26
C ASP A 151 3.04 3.63 26.60
N SER A 152 3.70 4.57 27.29
CA SER A 152 4.96 5.18 26.89
C SER A 152 6.07 4.17 26.63
N LYS A 153 6.10 3.03 27.32
CA LYS A 153 7.11 1.98 27.11
C LYS A 153 6.94 1.26 25.77
N SER A 154 5.72 1.25 25.24
CA SER A 154 5.37 0.65 23.95
C SER A 154 5.42 1.64 22.78
N LYS A 155 5.80 2.89 23.03
CA LYS A 155 5.87 3.92 22.00
C LYS A 155 6.93 3.54 20.95
N PRO A 156 6.55 3.42 19.67
CA PRO A 156 7.50 3.06 18.62
C PRO A 156 8.48 4.22 18.36
N GLU A 157 9.64 3.87 17.80
CA GLU A 157 10.66 4.85 17.45
C GLU A 157 10.14 5.81 16.37
N THR A 158 10.20 7.10 16.66
CA THR A 158 9.78 8.18 15.76
C THR A 158 10.96 9.03 15.36
N GLY A 159 10.94 9.55 14.15
CA GLY A 159 12.01 10.40 13.65
C GLY A 159 12.21 10.28 12.15
N ILE A 160 13.38 10.75 11.71
CA ILE A 160 13.78 10.72 10.31
C ILE A 160 14.69 9.50 10.10
N PHE A 161 14.24 8.57 9.28
CA PHE A 161 14.96 7.34 8.96
C PHE A 161 15.45 7.36 7.51
N SER A 162 16.64 6.79 7.29
CA SER A 162 17.16 6.61 5.94
C SER A 162 16.39 5.51 5.18
N CYS A 163 16.18 5.71 3.89
CA CYS A 163 15.50 4.77 3.01
C CYS A 163 16.14 4.76 1.60
N ASN A 164 15.84 3.71 0.82
CA ASN A 164 16.24 3.59 -0.59
C ASN A 164 17.74 3.82 -0.85
N GLN A 165 18.62 3.23 -0.01
CA GLN A 165 20.07 3.40 -0.10
C GLN A 165 20.71 2.78 -1.35
N ASN A 166 19.98 1.95 -2.09
CA ASN A 166 20.48 1.32 -3.31
C ASN A 166 20.68 2.35 -4.43
N PRO A 167 21.72 2.22 -5.27
CA PRO A 167 21.91 3.08 -6.44
C PRO A 167 20.69 3.06 -7.38
N CYS A 168 20.42 4.19 -8.00
CA CYS A 168 19.37 4.29 -9.02
C CYS A 168 19.69 3.42 -10.24
N PRO A 169 18.66 3.06 -11.03
CA PRO A 169 18.87 2.46 -12.34
C PRO A 169 19.74 3.36 -13.24
N PRO A 170 20.61 2.77 -14.08
CA PRO A 170 21.40 3.54 -15.03
C PRO A 170 20.50 4.25 -16.04
N ARG A 171 20.92 5.40 -16.55
CA ARG A 171 20.15 6.22 -17.51
C ARG A 171 21.04 6.89 -18.55
N TRP A 172 20.47 7.17 -19.72
CA TRP A 172 21.13 8.00 -20.73
C TRP A 172 21.01 9.48 -20.35
N VAL A 173 22.15 10.14 -20.18
CA VAL A 173 22.21 11.57 -19.89
C VAL A 173 22.85 12.28 -21.09
N PRO A 174 22.11 13.16 -21.79
CA PRO A 174 22.68 13.97 -22.84
C PRO A 174 23.51 15.11 -22.26
N GLU A 175 24.69 15.36 -22.82
CA GLU A 175 25.43 16.59 -22.56
C GLU A 175 24.79 17.79 -23.30
N GLY A 176 25.32 18.99 -23.03
CA GLY A 176 25.00 20.18 -23.79
C GLY A 176 25.24 20.01 -25.29
N TRP A 177 24.46 20.75 -26.10
CA TRP A 177 24.69 20.81 -27.53
C TRP A 177 26.00 21.53 -27.82
N ARG A 178 26.83 20.93 -28.67
CA ARG A 178 27.99 21.64 -29.24
C ARG A 178 27.51 22.77 -30.14
N GLU A 179 28.41 23.66 -30.50
CA GLU A 179 28.13 24.72 -31.46
C GLU A 179 27.58 24.19 -32.79
N CYS A 180 26.75 25.01 -33.43
CA CYS A 180 26.16 24.67 -34.72
C CYS A 180 27.23 24.70 -35.80
N THR A 181 27.22 23.73 -36.72
CA THR A 181 28.21 23.65 -37.82
C THR A 181 28.20 24.85 -38.74
N LYS A 182 27.09 25.61 -38.79
CA LYS A 182 26.97 26.84 -39.56
C LYS A 182 26.33 27.91 -38.68
N LYS A 183 26.72 29.17 -38.86
CA LYS A 183 26.04 30.28 -38.19
C LYS A 183 24.70 30.64 -38.85
N CYS A 184 24.51 30.30 -40.13
CA CYS A 184 23.31 30.55 -40.94
C CYS A 184 23.19 29.49 -42.06
N GLY A 185 22.08 29.48 -42.80
CA GLY A 185 21.88 28.66 -44.00
C GLY A 185 21.74 27.16 -43.70
N GLY A 186 21.23 26.81 -42.51
CA GLY A 186 20.96 25.44 -42.08
C GLY A 186 22.21 24.65 -41.71
N GLY A 187 22.43 24.47 -40.41
CA GLY A 187 23.49 23.64 -39.83
C GLY A 187 22.95 22.46 -39.02
N LYS A 188 23.87 21.70 -38.42
CA LYS A 188 23.57 20.61 -37.48
C LYS A 188 24.39 20.79 -36.19
N GLN A 189 23.76 20.59 -35.04
CA GLN A 189 24.45 20.46 -33.75
C GLN A 189 24.56 18.98 -33.39
N LYS A 190 25.65 18.62 -32.71
CA LYS A 190 25.87 17.28 -32.14
C LYS A 190 26.04 17.41 -30.63
N ARG A 191 25.59 16.40 -29.88
CA ARG A 191 25.87 16.27 -28.44
C ARG A 191 26.36 14.88 -28.11
N LYS A 192 27.15 14.76 -27.05
CA LYS A 192 27.50 13.47 -26.47
C LYS A 192 26.36 12.98 -25.58
N ILE A 193 26.26 11.65 -25.44
CA ILE A 193 25.28 11.01 -24.55
C ILE A 193 26.04 9.96 -23.76
N MET A 194 26.01 10.09 -22.44
CA MET A 194 26.70 9.21 -21.51
C MET A 194 25.70 8.33 -20.77
N CYS A 195 26.10 7.11 -20.43
CA CYS A 195 25.36 6.27 -19.50
C CYS A 195 25.83 6.62 -18.10
N ARG A 196 24.93 7.04 -17.23
CA ARG A 196 25.26 7.42 -15.85
C ARG A 196 24.37 6.72 -14.84
N GLN A 197 24.86 6.55 -13.63
CA GLN A 197 24.16 5.93 -12.52
C GLN A 197 24.33 6.78 -11.26
N LYS A 198 23.21 7.15 -10.63
CA LYS A 198 23.19 7.90 -9.37
C LYS A 198 23.35 6.91 -8.21
N HIS A 199 24.42 7.05 -7.43
CA HIS A 199 24.70 6.23 -6.25
C HIS A 199 24.32 6.95 -4.95
N SER A 200 24.43 8.27 -4.91
CA SER A 200 23.94 9.10 -3.82
C SER A 200 23.44 10.46 -4.35
N MET A 201 22.90 11.31 -3.49
CA MET A 201 22.51 12.68 -3.84
C MET A 201 23.66 13.50 -4.47
N SER A 202 24.91 13.25 -4.05
CA SER A 202 26.11 13.94 -4.54
C SER A 202 26.90 13.14 -5.59
N ILE A 203 26.63 11.83 -5.72
CA ILE A 203 27.41 10.93 -6.57
C ILE A 203 26.55 10.45 -7.74
N ASP A 204 26.73 11.08 -8.89
CA ASP A 204 26.24 10.59 -10.19
C ASP A 204 27.46 10.24 -11.06
N LYS A 205 27.71 8.95 -11.29
CA LYS A 205 28.92 8.46 -11.97
C LYS A 205 28.62 7.99 -13.39
N ALA A 206 29.55 8.24 -14.31
CA ALA A 206 29.52 7.62 -15.62
C ALA A 206 29.83 6.12 -15.52
N VAL A 207 28.97 5.30 -16.11
CA VAL A 207 29.12 3.83 -16.10
C VAL A 207 29.29 3.29 -17.52
N LYS A 208 29.68 2.01 -17.63
CA LYS A 208 29.88 1.37 -18.93
C LYS A 208 28.60 1.43 -19.77
N ARG A 209 28.77 1.75 -21.04
CA ARG A 209 27.69 1.96 -22.00
C ARG A 209 26.71 0.77 -22.13
N LYS A 210 27.18 -0.45 -21.82
CA LYS A 210 26.38 -1.69 -21.81
C LYS A 210 25.19 -1.63 -20.84
N PHE A 211 25.31 -0.93 -19.71
CA PHE A 211 24.26 -0.84 -18.69
C PHE A 211 23.02 -0.06 -19.15
N CYS A 212 23.16 0.83 -20.14
CA CYS A 212 22.04 1.56 -20.72
C CYS A 212 21.62 1.01 -22.11
N ARG A 213 22.14 -0.14 -22.56
CA ARG A 213 21.98 -0.62 -23.95
C ARG A 213 20.52 -0.70 -24.38
N ASN A 214 19.64 -1.16 -23.48
CA ASN A 214 18.22 -1.41 -23.76
C ASN A 214 17.31 -0.24 -23.37
N LEU A 215 17.87 0.90 -22.96
CA LEU A 215 17.10 2.07 -22.53
C LEU A 215 16.86 3.05 -23.69
N PRO A 216 15.73 3.77 -23.71
CA PRO A 216 15.43 4.78 -24.72
C PRO A 216 16.53 5.83 -24.83
N LYS A 217 17.10 5.98 -26.02
CA LYS A 217 18.28 6.83 -26.22
C LYS A 217 17.87 8.22 -26.74
N PRO A 218 18.33 9.31 -26.10
CA PRO A 218 18.08 10.66 -26.60
C PRO A 218 18.68 10.91 -27.99
N ILE A 219 18.16 11.91 -28.70
CA ILE A 219 18.69 12.34 -30.00
C ILE A 219 20.13 12.85 -29.87
N LYS A 220 20.99 12.46 -30.83
CA LYS A 220 22.42 12.87 -30.87
C LYS A 220 22.71 14.06 -31.77
N LYS A 221 21.82 14.34 -32.72
CA LYS A 221 21.97 15.37 -33.75
C LYS A 221 20.65 16.12 -33.88
N ARG A 222 20.71 17.43 -34.06
CA ARG A 222 19.53 18.26 -34.38
C ARG A 222 19.89 19.33 -35.42
N PRO A 223 18.94 19.79 -36.24
CA PRO A 223 19.13 20.97 -37.06
C PRO A 223 19.28 22.23 -36.18
N CYS A 224 19.95 23.25 -36.71
CA CYS A 224 20.17 24.54 -36.06
C CYS A 224 20.41 25.61 -37.13
N ASN A 225 20.22 26.88 -36.76
CA ASN A 225 20.53 28.05 -37.59
C ASN A 225 19.95 27.94 -39.01
N SER A 226 18.65 27.66 -39.09
CA SER A 226 17.89 27.52 -40.34
C SER A 226 17.59 28.85 -41.04
N HIS A 227 17.92 29.99 -40.44
CA HIS A 227 17.77 31.31 -41.05
C HIS A 227 18.73 31.49 -42.24
N ALA A 228 18.37 32.31 -43.22
CA ALA A 228 19.20 32.60 -44.39
C ALA A 228 20.53 33.28 -44.01
N CYS A 229 21.57 33.06 -44.81
CA CYS A 229 22.85 33.75 -44.60
C CYS A 229 22.81 35.19 -45.11
N PRO A 230 23.56 36.11 -44.45
CA PRO A 230 23.76 37.45 -44.99
C PRO A 230 24.33 37.40 -46.41
N PRO A 231 23.92 38.31 -47.31
CA PRO A 231 24.42 38.36 -48.67
C PRO A 231 25.95 38.54 -48.67
N ARG A 232 26.63 37.74 -49.50
CA ARG A 232 28.07 37.89 -49.75
C ARG A 232 28.27 38.48 -51.15
N TRP A 233 29.02 39.58 -51.21
CA TRP A 233 29.48 40.13 -52.48
C TRP A 233 30.63 39.27 -53.02
N PHE A 234 30.56 38.95 -54.31
CA PHE A 234 31.65 38.32 -55.04
C PHE A 234 32.14 39.28 -56.12
N LYS A 235 33.46 39.40 -56.27
CA LYS A 235 34.03 40.10 -57.43
C LYS A 235 33.87 39.19 -58.65
N GLY A 236 32.93 39.54 -59.54
CA GLY A 236 32.82 38.91 -60.86
C GLY A 236 34.01 39.28 -61.76
N LYS A 237 34.20 38.56 -62.87
CA LYS A 237 35.11 39.01 -63.92
C LYS A 237 34.60 40.34 -64.47
N TRP A 238 35.48 41.32 -64.59
CA TRP A 238 35.18 42.60 -65.25
C TRP A 238 34.67 42.33 -66.67
N SER A 239 33.42 42.69 -66.93
CA SER A 239 32.87 42.74 -68.29
C SER A 239 33.07 44.14 -68.86
N LYS A 240 33.30 44.24 -70.17
CA LYS A 240 33.32 45.53 -70.87
C LYS A 240 31.98 46.24 -70.65
N VAL A 241 32.05 47.49 -70.21
CA VAL A 241 30.89 48.37 -70.03
C VAL A 241 30.34 48.70 -71.42
N ILE A 242 29.08 48.35 -71.68
CA ILE A 242 28.34 48.90 -72.81
C ILE A 242 27.63 50.14 -72.27
N HIS A 243 28.13 51.32 -72.63
CA HIS A 243 27.41 52.56 -72.38
C HIS A 243 26.18 52.60 -73.28
N ILE A 244 25.02 52.22 -72.75
CA ILE A 244 23.73 52.47 -73.41
C ILE A 244 23.23 53.81 -72.89
N TRP A 245 23.35 54.85 -73.72
CA TRP A 245 22.76 56.15 -73.45
C TRP A 245 21.27 56.09 -73.72
N PHE A 246 20.44 56.18 -72.67
CA PHE A 246 19.03 56.51 -72.84
C PHE A 246 18.90 58.03 -72.96
N LYS A 247 18.66 58.53 -74.18
CA LYS A 247 18.20 59.91 -74.38
C LYS A 247 16.74 60.00 -73.94
N GLY A 248 16.51 60.32 -72.68
CA GLY A 248 15.21 60.82 -72.21
C GLY A 248 15.09 62.30 -72.53
N LYS A 249 14.13 62.69 -73.38
CA LYS A 249 13.66 64.08 -73.48
C LYS A 249 12.71 64.33 -72.32
N TRP A 250 12.95 65.41 -71.59
CA TRP A 250 11.99 65.97 -70.65
C TRP A 250 10.95 66.77 -71.44
N SER A 251 9.67 66.51 -71.19
CA SER A 251 8.52 67.35 -71.56
C SER A 251 7.78 67.71 -70.30
#